data_AF-A0A1G3TB74-F1
#
_entry.id   AF-A0A1G3TB74-F1
#
_cell.length_a   1.000
_cell.length_b   1.000
_cell.length_c   1.000
_cell.angle_alpha   90.00
_cell.angle_beta   90.00
_cell.angle_gamma   90.00
#
_symmetry.space_group_name_H-M   'P 1'
#
loop_
_entity.id
_entity.type
_entity.pdbx_description
1 polymer ?
#
loop_
_entity_poly.entity_id
_entity_poly.type
_entity_poly.pdbx_seq_one_letter_code
_entity_poly.pdbx_strand_id
1 'polypeptide(L)'
;MTKLTISDAAEQLGVSKEAIHNRIRRGSLQSVVENGVKLVVLSKDENTQAASKKSNNKTTAHNLDERYYKFLEEQNVKLQQKVETLEGETRSLRDQKEQMLIEERIKIENIYKEKDEQLKNILNAISSKFMLNTPENNLSNSDNELFEAEIEEKKKEDFVENRRLISLNKYLKSKDFSKKKISNIKEKFEKNAKEDSRIVIIGKKYYIDLQKYDYSDFSL
;
A
#
# COMPACT_ATOMS: atom_id res chain seq x y z
N MET A 1 -43.07 -18.74 21.88
CA MET A 1 -43.24 -17.34 21.42
C MET A 1 -42.41 -16.44 22.32
N THR A 2 -41.45 -15.70 21.76
CA THR A 2 -40.64 -14.74 22.51
C THR A 2 -41.20 -13.35 22.29
N LYS A 3 -41.57 -12.65 23.37
CA LYS A 3 -41.97 -11.25 23.35
C LYS A 3 -40.73 -10.40 23.57
N LEU A 4 -40.41 -9.54 22.63
CA LEU A 4 -39.22 -8.69 22.66
C LEU A 4 -39.64 -7.24 22.53
N THR A 5 -38.85 -6.32 23.09
CA THR A 5 -39.06 -4.90 22.80
C THR A 5 -38.73 -4.63 21.33
N ILE A 6 -39.19 -3.51 20.81
CA ILE A 6 -38.87 -3.10 19.42
C ILE A 6 -37.36 -2.95 19.23
N SER A 7 -36.62 -2.56 20.27
CA SER A 7 -35.16 -2.45 20.23
C SER A 7 -34.52 -3.83 20.14
N ASP A 8 -34.90 -4.74 21.02
CA ASP A 8 -34.30 -6.09 21.07
C ASP A 8 -34.63 -6.89 19.81
N ALA A 9 -35.84 -6.72 19.27
CA ALA A 9 -36.24 -7.34 18.01
C ALA A 9 -35.46 -6.79 16.81
N ALA A 10 -35.12 -5.50 16.82
CA ALA A 10 -34.30 -4.87 15.79
C ALA A 10 -32.87 -5.41 15.80
N GLU A 11 -32.28 -5.56 16.99
CA GLU A 11 -30.95 -6.14 17.18
C GLU A 11 -30.92 -7.62 16.79
N GLN A 12 -31.90 -8.41 17.22
CA GLN A 12 -31.96 -9.85 16.90
C GLN A 12 -32.14 -10.12 15.40
N LEU A 13 -32.83 -9.25 14.67
CA LEU A 13 -33.08 -9.40 13.24
C LEU A 13 -32.09 -8.62 12.35
N GLY A 14 -31.16 -7.87 12.95
CA GLY A 14 -30.18 -7.05 12.22
C GLY A 14 -30.81 -5.96 11.35
N VAL A 15 -31.96 -5.41 11.76
CA VAL A 15 -32.71 -4.37 11.01
C VAL A 15 -32.94 -3.14 11.87
N SER A 16 -33.31 -2.01 11.25
CA SER A 16 -33.59 -0.78 12.00
C SER A 16 -34.90 -0.88 12.81
N LYS A 17 -35.00 -0.11 13.91
CA LYS A 17 -36.25 0.04 14.69
C LYS A 17 -37.43 0.47 13.81
N GLU A 18 -37.15 1.32 12.81
CA GLU A 18 -38.14 1.77 11.82
C GLU A 18 -38.59 0.65 10.88
N ALA A 19 -37.70 -0.26 10.51
CA ALA A 19 -38.07 -1.44 9.74
C ALA A 19 -39.04 -2.36 10.52
N ILE A 20 -38.84 -2.52 11.83
CA ILE A 20 -39.76 -3.24 12.71
C ILE A 20 -41.12 -2.53 12.79
N HIS A 21 -41.15 -1.21 13.00
CA HIS A 21 -42.39 -0.43 12.98
C HIS A 21 -43.15 -0.58 11.65
N ASN A 22 -42.44 -0.53 10.52
CA ASN A 22 -43.02 -0.68 9.20
C ASN A 22 -43.59 -2.09 8.97
N ARG A 23 -42.92 -3.13 9.47
CA ARG A 23 -43.43 -4.51 9.42
C ARG A 23 -44.67 -4.69 10.29
N ILE A 24 -44.71 -4.09 11.49
CA ILE A 24 -45.91 -4.07 12.33
C ILE A 24 -47.06 -3.34 11.63
N ARG A 25 -46.80 -2.17 11.04
CA ARG A 25 -47.81 -1.39 10.29
C ARG A 25 -48.37 -2.17 9.09
N ARG A 26 -47.51 -2.96 8.42
CA ARG A 26 -47.89 -3.83 7.29
C ARG A 26 -48.54 -5.15 7.73
N GLY A 27 -48.58 -5.45 9.03
CA GLY A 27 -49.13 -6.69 9.57
C GLY A 27 -48.26 -7.93 9.35
N SER A 28 -47.00 -7.78 8.93
CA SER A 28 -46.06 -8.90 8.78
C SER A 28 -45.38 -9.31 10.09
N LEU A 29 -45.41 -8.43 11.10
CA LEU A 29 -45.01 -8.74 12.48
C LEU A 29 -46.18 -8.46 13.42
N GLN A 30 -46.45 -9.38 14.34
CA GLN A 30 -47.47 -9.19 15.37
C GLN A 30 -46.90 -8.42 16.56
N SER A 31 -47.65 -7.45 17.08
CA SER A 31 -47.30 -6.72 18.29
C SER A 31 -48.40 -6.83 19.33
N VAL A 32 -48.04 -7.04 20.60
CA VAL A 32 -48.92 -7.03 21.76
C VAL A 32 -48.50 -5.90 22.68
N VAL A 33 -49.46 -5.17 23.24
CA VAL A 33 -49.18 -4.12 24.22
C VAL A 33 -49.37 -4.71 25.61
N GLU A 34 -48.30 -4.83 26.38
CA GLU A 34 -48.35 -5.21 27.80
C GLU A 34 -47.75 -4.08 28.62
N ASN A 35 -48.44 -3.66 29.69
CA ASN A 35 -48.00 -2.60 30.60
C ASN A 35 -47.61 -1.27 29.90
N GLY A 36 -48.34 -0.90 28.85
CA GLY A 36 -48.10 0.34 28.08
C GLY A 36 -46.89 0.29 27.13
N VAL A 37 -46.17 -0.84 27.05
CA VAL A 37 -45.02 -1.03 26.16
C VAL A 37 -45.42 -1.97 25.01
N LYS A 38 -45.14 -1.56 23.77
CA LYS A 38 -45.41 -2.36 22.57
C LYS A 38 -44.31 -3.42 22.41
N LEU A 39 -44.68 -4.69 22.55
CA LEU A 39 -43.80 -5.84 22.43
C LEU A 39 -44.06 -6.55 21.09
N VAL A 40 -43.00 -6.98 20.42
CA VAL A 40 -43.04 -7.75 19.17
C VAL A 40 -43.04 -9.23 19.52
N VAL A 41 -43.99 -9.99 18.95
CA VAL A 41 -44.07 -11.44 19.12
C VAL A 41 -43.26 -12.10 18.00
N LEU A 42 -42.15 -12.73 18.36
CA LEU A 42 -41.33 -13.54 17.46
C LEU A 42 -41.57 -15.03 17.78
N SER A 43 -41.94 -15.80 16.76
CA SER A 43 -41.92 -17.26 16.81
C SER A 43 -40.53 -17.72 16.39
N LYS A 44 -39.87 -18.54 17.21
CA LYS A 44 -38.48 -19.00 16.99
C LYS A 44 -38.28 -19.75 15.66
N ASP A 45 -39.37 -20.17 15.01
CA ASP A 45 -39.35 -20.90 13.73
C ASP A 45 -39.62 -20.02 12.50
N GLU A 46 -39.98 -18.75 12.69
CA GLU A 46 -40.31 -17.83 11.60
C GLU A 46 -39.06 -17.02 11.22
N ASN A 47 -38.01 -17.73 10.80
CA ASN A 47 -36.95 -17.11 10.02
C ASN A 47 -37.56 -16.73 8.65
N THR A 48 -38.07 -15.50 8.58
CA THR A 48 -38.35 -14.76 7.34
C THR A 48 -39.05 -15.54 6.24
N GLN A 49 -40.27 -16.03 6.46
CA GLN A 49 -41.23 -16.12 5.36
C GLN A 49 -42.52 -15.43 5.77
N ALA A 50 -42.85 -14.39 5.01
CA ALA A 50 -44.10 -13.67 5.16
C ALA A 50 -45.26 -14.67 5.06
N ALA A 51 -45.92 -14.96 6.19
CA ALA A 51 -47.19 -15.66 6.19
C ALA A 51 -48.26 -14.76 5.54
N SER A 52 -48.24 -14.69 4.21
CA SER A 52 -49.39 -14.25 3.45
C SER A 52 -50.46 -15.31 3.68
N LYS A 53 -51.52 -14.98 4.41
CA LYS A 53 -52.76 -15.76 4.40
C LYS A 53 -53.26 -15.76 2.96
N LYS A 54 -52.93 -16.79 2.18
CA LYS A 54 -53.48 -17.00 0.84
C LYS A 54 -54.38 -18.22 0.84
N SER A 55 -55.65 -17.92 0.58
CA SER A 55 -56.68 -18.77 0.01
C SER A 55 -56.12 -19.84 -0.92
N ASN A 56 -56.62 -21.06 -0.75
CA ASN A 56 -56.47 -22.19 -1.66
C ASN A 56 -56.66 -21.76 -3.12
N ASN A 57 -55.59 -21.75 -3.92
CA ASN A 57 -55.59 -21.78 -5.38
C ASN A 57 -54.20 -22.29 -5.83
N LYS A 58 -54.00 -23.61 -5.78
CA LYS A 58 -52.69 -24.27 -6.00
C LYS A 58 -52.24 -24.36 -7.47
N THR A 59 -53.05 -23.93 -8.43
CA THR A 59 -52.74 -24.12 -9.86
C THR A 59 -52.03 -22.94 -10.52
N THR A 60 -52.01 -21.74 -9.89
CA THR A 60 -51.33 -20.54 -10.44
C THR A 60 -49.99 -20.24 -9.78
N ALA A 61 -49.63 -20.94 -8.69
CA ALA A 61 -48.38 -20.72 -7.96
C ALA A 61 -47.14 -21.13 -8.77
N HIS A 62 -47.20 -22.25 -9.49
CA HIS A 62 -46.04 -22.79 -10.23
C HIS A 62 -45.58 -21.88 -11.38
N ASN A 63 -46.51 -21.17 -12.03
CA ASN A 63 -46.20 -20.19 -13.08
C ASN A 63 -45.59 -18.88 -12.52
N LEU A 64 -45.98 -18.49 -11.31
CA LEU A 64 -45.41 -17.31 -10.65
C LEU A 64 -43.97 -17.57 -10.19
N ASP A 65 -43.70 -18.77 -9.71
CA ASP A 65 -42.36 -19.20 -9.31
C ASP A 65 -41.44 -19.28 -10.53
N GLU A 66 -41.88 -19.86 -11.65
CA GLU A 66 -41.08 -19.94 -12.88
C GLU A 66 -40.76 -18.54 -13.46
N ARG A 67 -41.74 -17.62 -13.44
CA ARG A 67 -41.50 -16.22 -13.84
C ARG A 67 -40.51 -15.52 -12.91
N TYR A 68 -40.55 -15.82 -11.61
CA TYR A 68 -39.63 -15.26 -10.63
C TYR A 68 -38.21 -15.80 -10.82
N TYR A 69 -38.05 -17.11 -11.04
CA TYR A 69 -36.75 -17.71 -11.36
C TYR A 69 -36.16 -17.12 -12.64
N LYS A 70 -36.97 -16.98 -13.70
CA LYS A 70 -36.53 -16.34 -14.94
C LYS A 70 -36.07 -14.89 -14.73
N PHE A 71 -36.80 -14.12 -13.94
CA PHE A 71 -36.39 -12.75 -13.59
C PHE A 71 -35.07 -12.75 -12.81
N LEU A 72 -34.88 -13.67 -11.87
CA LEU A 72 -33.65 -13.78 -11.09
C LEU A 72 -32.46 -14.18 -11.98
N GLU A 73 -32.66 -15.12 -12.90
CA GLU A 73 -31.67 -15.49 -13.92
C GLU A 73 -31.29 -14.29 -14.80
N GLU A 74 -32.27 -13.53 -15.30
CA GLU A 74 -32.01 -12.32 -16.09
C GLU A 74 -31.21 -11.27 -15.31
N GLN A 75 -31.50 -11.10 -14.00
CA GLN A 75 -30.74 -10.19 -13.15
C GLN A 75 -29.32 -10.69 -12.90
N ASN A 76 -29.14 -12.00 -12.69
CA ASN A 76 -27.81 -12.59 -12.54
C ASN A 76 -26.97 -12.42 -13.81
N VAL A 77 -27.55 -12.61 -14.99
CA VAL A 77 -26.87 -12.38 -16.27
C VAL A 77 -26.46 -10.91 -16.41
N LYS A 78 -27.34 -9.96 -16.09
CA LYS A 78 -27.02 -8.52 -16.12
C LYS A 78 -25.90 -8.16 -15.13
N LEU A 79 -25.94 -8.73 -13.93
CA LEU A 79 -24.90 -8.53 -12.93
C LEU A 79 -23.56 -9.10 -13.40
N GLN A 80 -23.56 -10.30 -13.99
CA GLN A 80 -22.38 -10.93 -14.53
C GLN A 80 -21.77 -10.12 -15.68
N GLN A 81 -22.59 -9.63 -16.62
CA GLN A 81 -22.15 -8.73 -17.68
C GLN A 81 -21.53 -7.44 -17.12
N LYS A 82 -22.15 -6.86 -16.09
CA LYS A 82 -21.61 -5.66 -15.44
C LYS A 82 -20.26 -5.93 -14.76
N VAL A 83 -20.11 -7.07 -14.11
CA VAL A 83 -18.84 -7.49 -13.52
C VAL A 83 -17.79 -7.64 -14.61
N GLU A 84 -18.09 -8.33 -15.71
CA GLU A 84 -17.17 -8.51 -16.83
C GLU A 84 -16.74 -7.16 -17.45
N THR A 85 -17.67 -6.21 -17.62
CA THR A 85 -17.32 -4.86 -18.10
C THR A 85 -16.41 -4.12 -17.13
N LEU A 86 -16.69 -4.19 -15.82
CA LEU A 86 -15.89 -3.51 -14.80
C LEU A 86 -14.50 -4.13 -14.66
N GLU A 87 -14.39 -5.45 -14.78
CA GLU A 87 -13.11 -6.16 -14.79
C GLU A 87 -12.29 -5.78 -16.03
N GLY A 88 -12.93 -5.69 -17.20
CA GLY A 88 -12.32 -5.23 -18.44
C GLY A 88 -11.81 -3.79 -18.36
N GLU A 89 -12.65 -2.86 -17.86
CA GLU A 89 -12.26 -1.47 -17.61
C GLU A 89 -11.12 -1.36 -16.60
N THR A 90 -11.18 -2.14 -15.52
CA THR A 90 -10.11 -2.17 -14.49
C THR A 90 -8.79 -2.66 -15.08
N ARG A 91 -8.81 -3.68 -15.92
CA ARG A 91 -7.62 -4.17 -16.62
C ARG A 91 -7.06 -3.11 -17.57
N SER A 92 -7.92 -2.49 -18.38
CA SER A 92 -7.49 -1.42 -19.29
C SER A 92 -6.89 -0.22 -18.56
N LEU A 93 -7.49 0.22 -17.45
CA LEU A 93 -6.96 1.29 -16.61
C LEU A 93 -5.60 0.92 -15.99
N ARG A 94 -5.41 -0.35 -15.62
CA ARG A 94 -4.14 -0.84 -15.12
C ARG A 94 -3.06 -0.77 -16.20
N ASP A 95 -3.38 -1.23 -17.40
CA ASP A 95 -2.46 -1.23 -18.55
C ASP A 95 -2.10 0.21 -18.95
N GLN A 96 -3.08 1.12 -18.98
CA GLN A 96 -2.84 2.55 -19.24
C GLN A 96 -1.93 3.18 -18.18
N LYS A 97 -2.15 2.86 -16.89
CA LYS A 97 -1.31 3.35 -15.81
C LYS A 97 0.13 2.83 -15.95
N GLU A 98 0.31 1.56 -16.25
CA GLU A 98 1.64 0.98 -16.45
C GLU A 98 2.35 1.62 -17.64
N GLN A 99 1.65 1.79 -18.75
CA GLN A 99 2.17 2.50 -19.92
C GLN A 99 2.59 3.94 -19.58
N MET A 100 1.76 4.69 -18.85
CA MET A 100 2.08 6.04 -18.40
C MET A 100 3.34 6.08 -17.52
N LEU A 101 3.49 5.13 -16.59
CA LEU A 101 4.68 5.04 -15.74
C LEU A 101 5.94 4.72 -16.55
N ILE A 102 5.83 3.85 -17.56
CA ILE A 102 6.95 3.53 -18.47
C ILE A 102 7.33 4.77 -19.27
N GLU A 103 6.36 5.49 -19.82
CA GLU A 103 6.59 6.72 -20.59
C GLU A 103 7.23 7.82 -19.75
N GLU A 104 6.76 8.03 -18.51
CA GLU A 104 7.37 8.98 -17.58
C GLU A 104 8.82 8.59 -17.24
N ARG A 105 9.07 7.30 -17.01
CA ARG A 105 10.42 6.80 -16.75
C ARG A 105 11.35 7.06 -17.94
N ILE A 106 10.91 6.74 -19.16
CA ILE A 106 11.68 6.99 -20.39
C ILE A 106 11.93 8.48 -20.56
N LYS A 107 10.92 9.33 -20.33
CA LYS A 107 11.05 10.78 -20.42
C LYS A 107 12.09 11.31 -19.43
N ILE A 108 12.06 10.85 -18.19
CA ILE A 108 13.04 11.23 -17.17
C ILE A 108 14.44 10.77 -17.58
N GLU A 109 14.58 9.53 -18.05
CA GLU A 109 15.86 9.00 -18.52
C GLU A 109 16.44 9.83 -19.68
N ASN A 110 15.61 10.21 -20.64
CA ASN A 110 16.02 11.06 -21.75
C ASN A 110 16.43 12.46 -21.29
N ILE A 111 15.69 13.08 -20.34
CA ILE A 111 16.07 14.38 -19.77
C ILE A 111 17.45 14.27 -19.11
N TYR A 112 17.71 13.23 -18.32
CA TYR A 112 19.04 13.06 -17.70
C TYR A 112 20.14 12.85 -18.75
N LYS A 113 19.89 12.03 -19.79
CA LYS A 113 20.85 11.85 -20.90
C LYS A 113 21.15 13.16 -21.62
N GLU A 114 20.13 13.95 -21.95
CA GLU A 114 20.30 15.26 -22.59
C GLU A 114 21.05 16.25 -21.68
N LYS A 115 20.78 16.24 -20.37
CA LYS A 115 21.49 17.08 -19.39
C LYS A 115 22.95 16.67 -19.27
N ASP A 116 23.24 15.39 -19.25
CA ASP A 116 24.60 14.87 -19.20
C ASP A 116 25.37 15.22 -20.49
N GLU A 117 24.72 15.13 -21.65
CA GLU A 117 25.32 15.56 -22.92
C GLU A 117 25.58 17.06 -22.95
N GLN A 118 24.64 17.88 -22.45
CA GLN A 118 24.83 19.33 -22.29
C GLN A 118 26.03 19.62 -21.37
N LEU A 119 26.15 18.93 -20.24
CA LEU A 119 27.28 19.08 -19.31
C LEU A 119 28.60 18.66 -19.95
N LYS A 120 28.62 17.56 -20.69
CA LYS A 120 29.79 17.10 -21.43
C LYS A 120 30.23 18.12 -22.47
N ASN A 121 29.29 18.69 -23.21
CA ASN A 121 29.56 19.73 -24.20
C ASN A 121 30.10 21.02 -23.55
N ILE A 122 29.55 21.44 -22.41
CA ILE A 122 30.05 22.58 -21.63
C ILE A 122 31.46 22.29 -21.11
N LEU A 123 31.70 21.11 -20.52
CA LEU A 123 33.01 20.72 -20.02
C LEU A 123 34.05 20.71 -21.15
N ASN A 124 33.73 20.11 -22.29
CA ASN A 124 34.60 20.09 -23.47
C ASN A 124 34.89 21.52 -23.97
N ALA A 125 33.90 22.42 -23.96
CA ALA A 125 34.09 23.83 -24.33
C ALA A 125 34.93 24.61 -23.31
N ILE A 126 34.84 24.30 -22.02
CA ILE A 126 35.69 24.90 -20.98
C ILE A 126 37.10 24.37 -21.10
N SER A 127 37.28 23.05 -21.23
CA SER A 127 38.58 22.41 -21.41
C SER A 127 39.29 22.92 -22.67
N SER A 128 38.58 23.07 -23.79
CA SER A 128 39.17 23.63 -25.00
C SER A 128 39.59 25.09 -24.84
N LYS A 129 38.78 25.93 -24.17
CA LYS A 129 39.15 27.32 -23.84
C LYS A 129 40.32 27.39 -22.85
N PHE A 130 40.39 26.47 -21.89
CA PHE A 130 41.50 26.41 -20.94
C PHE A 130 42.81 26.03 -21.64
N MET A 131 42.79 24.99 -22.48
CA MET A 131 43.93 24.57 -23.29
C MET A 131 44.41 25.68 -24.24
N LEU A 132 43.48 26.46 -24.82
CA LEU A 132 43.83 27.58 -25.71
C LEU A 132 44.40 28.81 -24.97
N ASN A 133 44.03 28.99 -23.71
CA ASN A 133 44.43 30.15 -22.89
C ASN A 133 45.62 29.87 -21.97
N THR A 134 46.11 28.63 -21.90
CA THR A 134 47.37 28.32 -21.22
C THR A 134 48.55 28.80 -22.06
N PRO A 135 49.39 29.73 -21.56
CA PRO A 135 50.59 30.13 -22.28
C PRO A 135 51.52 28.91 -22.41
N GLU A 136 52.08 28.72 -23.61
CA GLU A 136 53.00 27.64 -24.03
C GLU A 136 54.22 27.41 -23.11
N ASN A 137 54.43 28.25 -22.10
CA ASN A 137 55.58 28.20 -21.18
C ASN A 137 55.48 27.20 -20.02
N ASN A 138 54.46 26.34 -19.95
CA ASN A 138 54.36 25.28 -18.92
C ASN A 138 54.06 23.89 -19.50
N LEU A 139 54.38 23.63 -20.76
CA LEU A 139 54.05 22.36 -21.41
C LEU A 139 55.08 21.22 -21.17
N SER A 140 56.04 21.39 -20.27
CA SER A 140 57.17 20.43 -20.19
C SER A 140 57.10 19.38 -19.08
N ASN A 141 56.13 19.34 -18.15
CA ASN A 141 56.23 18.41 -17.01
C ASN A 141 54.91 17.88 -16.40
N SER A 142 53.83 17.75 -17.18
CA SER A 142 52.68 16.98 -16.69
C SER A 142 51.97 16.32 -17.87
N ASP A 143 52.57 15.23 -18.33
CA ASP A 143 51.89 14.28 -19.21
C ASP A 143 50.58 13.83 -18.55
N ASN A 144 49.48 14.34 -19.09
CA ASN A 144 48.35 13.52 -19.57
C ASN A 144 47.86 12.38 -18.66
N GLU A 145 47.65 12.61 -17.37
CA GLU A 145 46.71 11.80 -16.59
C GLU A 145 45.33 12.45 -16.69
N LEU A 146 44.72 12.30 -17.87
CA LEU A 146 43.28 12.40 -18.02
C LEU A 146 42.69 11.29 -17.14
N PHE A 147 42.30 11.65 -15.91
CA PHE A 147 41.55 10.76 -15.04
C PHE A 147 40.23 10.41 -15.77
N GLU A 148 40.22 9.29 -16.48
CA GLU A 148 39.00 8.60 -16.85
C GLU A 148 38.34 8.15 -15.55
N ALA A 149 37.43 8.97 -15.03
CA ALA A 149 36.56 8.58 -13.95
C ALA A 149 35.65 7.47 -14.47
N GLU A 150 36.05 6.22 -14.26
CA GLU A 150 35.23 5.04 -14.46
C GLU A 150 33.96 5.23 -13.62
N ILE A 151 32.82 5.44 -14.29
CA ILE A 151 31.52 5.57 -13.62
C ILE A 151 31.17 4.20 -13.07
N GLU A 152 31.46 3.97 -11.80
CA GLU A 152 30.97 2.80 -11.07
C GLU A 152 29.44 2.92 -11.01
N GLU A 153 28.73 2.19 -11.89
CA GLU A 153 27.27 2.05 -11.85
C GLU A 153 26.87 1.39 -10.53
N LYS A 154 26.68 2.22 -9.50
CA LYS A 154 26.05 1.78 -8.26
C LYS A 154 24.62 1.37 -8.59
N LYS A 155 24.38 0.06 -8.55
CA LYS A 155 23.07 -0.58 -8.71
C LYS A 155 21.99 0.24 -7.99
N LYS A 156 20.94 0.60 -8.74
CA LYS A 156 19.90 1.57 -8.40
C LYS A 156 18.94 1.14 -7.27
N GLU A 157 19.23 0.08 -6.53
CA GLU A 157 18.27 -0.52 -5.58
C GLU A 157 18.28 0.10 -4.17
N ASP A 158 19.24 0.96 -3.83
CA ASP A 158 19.48 1.33 -2.43
C ASP A 158 18.93 2.72 -1.99
N PHE A 159 18.19 3.46 -2.81
CA PHE A 159 18.33 4.93 -2.78
C PHE A 159 17.51 5.79 -1.81
N VAL A 160 16.58 5.27 -1.00
CA VAL A 160 15.76 6.15 -0.12
C VAL A 160 16.08 6.00 1.37
N GLU A 161 16.20 4.79 1.89
CA GLU A 161 16.54 4.58 3.32
C GLU A 161 18.07 4.55 3.56
N ASN A 162 18.88 4.03 2.61
CA ASN A 162 20.32 3.90 2.80
C ASN A 162 21.12 5.23 2.73
N ARG A 163 20.50 6.37 2.39
CA ARG A 163 21.20 7.67 2.48
C ARG A 163 21.36 8.13 3.93
N ARG A 164 20.42 7.77 4.81
CA ARG A 164 20.49 8.11 6.25
C ARG A 164 21.30 7.09 7.04
N LEU A 165 21.24 5.83 6.62
CA LEU A 165 21.90 4.73 7.30
C LEU A 165 23.38 4.64 6.92
N ILE A 166 24.26 4.84 7.90
CA ILE A 166 25.71 4.68 7.74
C ILE A 166 26.07 3.27 8.21
N SER A 167 26.85 2.52 7.42
CA SER A 167 27.33 1.22 7.89
C SER A 167 28.30 1.38 9.06
N LEU A 168 28.12 0.56 10.10
CA LEU A 168 28.93 0.62 11.32
C LEU A 168 30.43 0.49 11.01
N ASN A 169 30.80 -0.41 10.10
CA ASN A 169 32.18 -0.59 9.67
C ASN A 169 32.76 0.65 8.98
N LYS A 170 31.96 1.39 8.19
CA LYS A 170 32.40 2.64 7.55
C LYS A 170 32.61 3.73 8.60
N TYR A 171 31.69 3.85 9.55
CA TYR A 171 31.79 4.82 10.64
C TYR A 171 32.99 4.58 11.56
N LEU A 172 33.21 3.33 11.96
CA LEU A 172 34.34 2.97 12.83
C LEU A 172 35.69 3.19 12.16
N LYS A 173 35.78 3.02 10.83
CA LYS A 173 36.98 3.33 10.05
C LYS A 173 37.24 4.83 9.91
N SER A 174 36.20 5.67 9.84
CA SER A 174 36.36 7.13 9.74
C SER A 174 36.75 7.83 11.05
N LYS A 175 36.61 7.15 12.20
CA LYS A 175 36.84 7.71 13.53
C LYS A 175 38.16 7.28 14.18
N ASP A 176 39.04 6.61 13.43
CA ASP A 176 40.38 6.17 13.87
C ASP A 176 40.42 5.43 15.23
N PHE A 177 39.43 4.57 15.50
CA PHE A 177 39.42 3.79 16.73
C PHE A 177 40.50 2.71 16.76
N SER A 178 41.07 2.44 17.94
CA SER A 178 41.97 1.30 18.15
C SER A 178 41.27 -0.03 17.84
N LYS A 179 42.00 -1.01 17.29
CA LYS A 179 41.48 -2.35 16.93
C LYS A 179 40.74 -3.03 18.10
N LYS A 180 41.22 -2.86 19.33
CA LYS A 180 40.56 -3.37 20.55
C LYS A 180 39.20 -2.72 20.79
N LYS A 181 39.12 -1.38 20.62
CA LYS A 181 37.87 -0.62 20.78
C LYS A 181 36.86 -0.97 19.69
N ILE A 182 37.30 -1.16 18.44
CA ILE A 182 36.45 -1.61 17.33
C ILE A 182 35.84 -3.00 17.62
N SER A 183 36.63 -3.94 18.13
CA SER A 183 36.14 -5.28 18.51
C SER A 183 35.06 -5.20 19.59
N ASN A 184 35.33 -4.44 20.65
CA ASN A 184 34.38 -4.26 21.75
C ASN A 184 33.07 -3.61 21.30
N ILE A 185 33.13 -2.61 20.41
CA ILE A 185 31.93 -1.98 19.86
C ILE A 185 31.14 -2.99 19.02
N LYS A 186 31.81 -3.75 18.14
CA LYS A 186 31.13 -4.78 17.33
C LYS A 186 30.43 -5.83 18.18
N GLU A 187 31.08 -6.34 19.23
CA GLU A 187 30.48 -7.31 20.14
C GLU A 187 29.24 -6.74 20.86
N LYS A 188 29.26 -5.46 21.25
CA LYS A 188 28.09 -4.79 21.84
C LYS A 188 26.95 -4.66 20.83
N PHE A 189 27.25 -4.29 19.59
CA PHE A 189 26.25 -4.23 18.52
C PHE A 189 25.68 -5.61 18.19
N GLU A 190 26.50 -6.67 18.18
CA GLU A 190 26.02 -8.05 17.94
C GLU A 190 25.10 -8.55 19.05
N LYS A 191 25.40 -8.24 20.32
CA LYS A 191 24.55 -8.61 21.47
C LYS A 191 23.22 -7.87 21.44
N ASN A 192 23.25 -6.56 21.17
CA ASN A 192 22.07 -5.70 21.26
C ASN A 192 21.27 -5.64 19.95
N ALA A 193 21.78 -6.17 18.83
CA ALA A 193 21.11 -6.12 17.52
C ALA A 193 19.72 -6.79 17.50
N LYS A 194 19.44 -7.71 18.43
CA LYS A 194 18.13 -8.38 18.54
C LYS A 194 17.13 -7.66 19.45
N GLU A 195 17.62 -6.83 20.37
CA GLU A 195 16.81 -6.19 21.41
C GLU A 195 16.60 -4.70 21.15
N ASP A 196 17.57 -4.04 20.51
CA ASP A 196 17.58 -2.60 20.30
C ASP A 196 17.11 -2.22 18.91
N SER A 197 15.96 -1.53 18.85
CA SER A 197 15.36 -1.03 17.59
C SER A 197 16.19 0.05 16.89
N ARG A 198 17.23 0.59 17.54
CA ARG A 198 18.15 1.58 16.97
C ARG A 198 19.19 0.97 16.02
N ILE A 199 19.40 -0.35 16.06
CA ILE A 199 20.40 -1.05 15.24
C ILE A 199 19.69 -1.68 14.03
N VAL A 200 20.00 -1.21 12.83
CA VAL A 200 19.38 -1.75 11.62
C VAL A 200 20.29 -2.81 11.01
N ILE A 201 19.73 -4.01 10.81
CA ILE A 201 20.41 -5.14 10.18
C ILE A 201 19.95 -5.24 8.74
N ILE A 202 20.87 -5.04 7.79
CA ILE A 202 20.61 -5.27 6.36
C ILE A 202 21.55 -6.40 5.92
N GLY A 203 20.96 -7.57 5.67
CA GLY A 203 21.71 -8.79 5.35
C GLY A 203 22.58 -9.27 6.52
N LYS A 204 23.91 -9.17 6.37
CA LYS A 204 24.92 -9.55 7.39
C LYS A 204 25.67 -8.34 7.96
N LYS A 205 25.19 -7.12 7.72
CA LYS A 205 25.88 -5.87 8.09
C LYS A 205 25.00 -5.01 8.99
N TYR A 206 25.65 -4.32 9.94
CA TYR A 206 25.01 -3.39 10.87
C TYR A 206 25.08 -1.96 10.35
N TYR A 207 23.98 -1.25 10.51
CA TYR A 207 23.80 0.14 10.11
C TYR A 207 23.29 0.98 11.27
N ILE A 208 23.71 2.25 11.30
CA ILE A 208 23.39 3.24 12.32
C ILE A 208 22.85 4.51 11.68
N ASP A 209 21.94 5.18 12.38
CA ASP A 209 21.37 6.47 11.97
C ASP A 209 21.73 7.55 13.00
N LEU A 210 22.83 8.27 12.72
CA LEU A 210 23.36 9.33 13.59
C LEU A 210 22.50 10.58 13.61
N GLN A 211 21.52 10.71 12.71
CA GLN A 211 20.61 11.87 12.70
C GLN A 211 19.40 11.63 13.61
N LYS A 212 19.00 10.37 13.77
CA LYS A 212 17.81 10.00 14.52
C LYS A 212 18.10 9.57 15.97
N TYR A 213 19.24 8.93 16.21
CA TYR A 213 19.56 8.35 17.52
C TYR A 213 20.97 8.71 18.00
N ASP A 214 21.09 8.85 19.33
CA ASP A 214 22.39 8.93 20.01
C ASP A 214 22.87 7.51 20.37
N TYR A 215 24.15 7.25 20.10
CA TYR A 215 24.84 5.97 20.33
C TYR A 215 26.00 6.10 21.34
N SER A 216 26.03 7.18 22.13
CA SER A 216 27.02 7.41 23.19
C SER A 216 27.14 6.21 24.16
N ASP A 217 26.03 5.52 24.44
CA ASP A 217 25.99 4.29 25.25
C ASP A 217 26.87 3.16 24.70
N PHE A 218 26.98 3.08 23.37
CA PHE A 218 27.81 2.11 22.66
C PHE A 218 29.26 2.57 22.50
N SER A 219 29.62 3.70 23.10
CA SER A 219 30.95 4.30 23.02
C SER A 219 31.35 4.76 21.61
N LEU A 220 30.34 5.14 20.80
CA LEU A 220 30.50 5.80 19.50
C LEU A 220 30.83 7.30 19.65
#